data_AF-A0A3D5H7K0-F1
#
_entry.id   AF-A0A3D5H7K0-F1
#
_cell.length_a   1.000
_cell.length_b   1.000
_cell.length_c   1.000
_cell.angle_alpha   90.00
_cell.angle_beta   90.00
_cell.angle_gamma   90.00
#
_symmetry.space_group_name_H-M   'P 1'
#
loop_
_entity.id
_entity.type
_entity.pdbx_description
1 polymer ?
#
loop_
_entity_poly.entity_id
_entity_poly.type
_entity_poly.pdbx_seq_one_letter_code
_entity_poly.pdbx_strand_id
1 'polypeptide(L)'
;MATGAFRTELQTIFRDIIDGKIVKRSKHELRWETRDLSLEFIEALTEAGYKQMIVQDVDVRPGERAPAFYLDNGVAYFGWVFWEKFSQLKLRKLFGSVVRNTKGDWAVQISDKRRSVLYANPDLKSEMDIENPSGF
;
A
#
# COMPACT_ATOMS: atom_id res chain seq x y z
N MET A 1 31.68 2.54 13.29
CA MET A 1 30.69 2.90 14.32
C MET A 1 29.56 3.82 13.80
N ALA A 2 29.39 4.01 12.48
CA ALA A 2 28.33 4.86 11.90
C ALA A 2 27.01 4.12 11.56
N THR A 3 26.98 2.79 11.67
CA THR A 3 25.90 1.94 11.15
C THR A 3 24.63 1.95 12.00
N GLY A 4 24.74 2.22 13.31
CA GLY A 4 23.60 2.21 14.24
C GLY A 4 22.71 3.45 14.10
N ALA A 5 23.32 4.64 14.08
CA ALA A 5 22.59 5.91 13.97
C ALA A 5 21.83 6.03 12.64
N PHE A 6 22.48 5.64 11.53
CA PHE A 6 21.85 5.62 10.20
C PHE A 6 20.64 4.68 10.15
N ARG A 7 20.71 3.51 10.79
CA ARG A 7 19.58 2.56 10.83
C ARG A 7 18.38 3.17 11.58
N THR A 8 18.61 3.84 12.70
CA THR A 8 17.54 4.47 13.48
C THR A 8 16.86 5.62 12.74
N GLU A 9 17.65 6.46 12.07
CA GLU A 9 17.14 7.58 11.26
C GLU A 9 16.32 7.07 10.07
N LEU A 10 16.82 6.06 9.36
CA LEU A 10 16.11 5.45 8.24
C LEU A 10 14.78 4.81 8.67
N GLN A 11 14.76 4.10 9.81
CA GLN A 11 13.53 3.54 10.37
C GLN A 11 12.50 4.63 10.71
N THR A 12 12.96 5.78 11.21
CA THR A 12 12.08 6.92 11.49
C THR A 12 11.46 7.46 10.20
N ILE A 13 12.27 7.66 9.16
CA ILE A 13 11.80 8.13 7.84
C ILE A 13 10.77 7.16 7.24
N PHE A 14 11.04 5.86 7.29
CA PHE A 14 10.07 4.87 6.80
C PHE A 14 8.78 4.86 7.60
N ARG A 15 8.86 5.02 8.92
CA ARG A 15 7.67 5.16 9.75
C ARG A 15 6.84 6.37 9.34
N ASP A 16 7.49 7.51 9.09
CA ASP A 16 6.79 8.72 8.66
C ASP A 16 6.16 8.58 7.27
N ILE A 17 6.80 7.84 6.35
CA ILE A 17 6.22 7.45 5.06
C ILE A 17 5.00 6.55 5.25
N ILE A 18 5.08 5.53 6.11
CA ILE A 18 4.03 4.54 6.35
C ILE A 18 2.81 5.17 7.03
N ASP A 19 3.05 6.04 8.01
CA ASP A 19 2.01 6.75 8.76
C ASP A 19 1.46 7.95 7.96
N GLY A 20 2.22 8.48 6.99
CA GLY A 20 1.84 9.64 6.20
C GLY A 20 1.98 10.98 6.93
N LYS A 21 2.91 11.08 7.88
CA LYS A 21 3.08 12.25 8.76
C LYS A 21 3.83 13.41 8.09
N ILE A 22 4.95 13.11 7.44
CA ILE A 22 5.83 14.12 6.82
C ILE A 22 5.60 14.19 5.31
N VAL A 23 5.29 13.04 4.70
CA VAL A 23 5.07 12.94 3.26
C VAL A 23 3.74 12.26 2.96
N LYS A 24 3.10 12.67 1.86
CA LYS A 24 1.86 12.04 1.41
C LYS A 24 2.13 10.57 1.06
N ARG A 25 1.35 9.67 1.64
CA ARG A 25 1.32 8.25 1.25
C ARG A 25 0.94 8.17 -0.23
N SER A 26 1.88 7.77 -1.06
CA SER A 26 1.74 7.77 -2.52
C SER A 26 2.70 6.78 -3.16
N LYS A 27 3.53 7.19 -4.11
CA LYS A 27 4.59 6.37 -4.71
C LYS A 27 5.93 6.86 -4.16
N HIS A 28 6.74 5.95 -3.64
CA HIS A 28 8.06 6.25 -3.10
C HIS A 28 9.11 5.35 -3.72
N GLU A 29 10.21 5.93 -4.20
CA GLU A 29 11.38 5.15 -4.62
C GLU A 29 12.14 4.68 -3.38
N LEU A 30 12.42 3.39 -3.31
CA LEU A 30 13.16 2.74 -2.23
C LEU A 30 14.63 2.57 -2.59
N ARG A 31 15.16 3.46 -3.44
CA ARG A 31 16.57 3.46 -3.84
C ARG A 31 17.23 4.73 -3.37
N TRP A 32 18.35 4.58 -2.70
CA TRP A 32 19.23 5.68 -2.33
C TRP A 32 20.60 5.42 -2.94
N GLU A 33 21.03 6.31 -3.84
CA GLU A 33 22.25 6.12 -4.65
C GLU A 33 22.21 4.77 -5.39
N THR A 34 23.05 3.82 -4.97
CA THR A 34 23.14 2.47 -5.56
C THR A 34 22.49 1.39 -4.70
N ARG A 35 21.97 1.75 -3.52
CA ARG A 35 21.41 0.82 -2.55
C ARG A 35 19.89 0.68 -2.72
N ASP A 36 19.43 -0.56 -2.79
CA ASP A 36 18.03 -0.92 -2.64
C ASP A 36 17.69 -1.03 -1.15
N LEU A 37 16.67 -0.31 -0.72
CA LEU A 37 16.19 -0.23 0.66
C LEU A 37 14.86 -0.99 0.86
N SER A 38 14.46 -1.82 -0.11
CA SER A 38 13.18 -2.53 -0.07
C SER A 38 13.05 -3.43 1.15
N LEU A 39 14.13 -4.11 1.58
CA LEU A 39 14.10 -5.01 2.73
C LEU A 39 13.88 -4.23 4.04
N GLU A 40 14.59 -3.12 4.21
CA GLU A 40 14.46 -2.25 5.37
C GLU A 40 13.06 -1.60 5.43
N PHE A 41 12.47 -1.29 4.28
CA PHE A 41 11.08 -0.82 4.22
C PHE A 41 10.09 -1.92 4.60
N ILE A 42 10.33 -3.18 4.19
CA ILE A 42 9.52 -4.34 4.59
C ILE A 42 9.61 -4.59 6.11
N GLU A 43 10.80 -4.46 6.71
CA GLU A 43 10.98 -4.50 8.16
C GLU A 43 10.12 -3.44 8.84
N ALA A 44 10.19 -2.19 8.39
CA ALA A 44 9.40 -1.08 8.93
C ALA A 44 7.89 -1.31 8.79
N LEU A 45 7.43 -1.86 7.65
CA LEU A 45 6.02 -2.23 7.43
C LEU A 45 5.57 -3.29 8.44
N THR A 46 6.40 -4.31 8.65
CA THR A 46 6.11 -5.41 9.57
C THR A 46 6.01 -4.91 11.01
N GLU A 47 6.94 -4.04 11.43
CA GLU A 47 6.89 -3.37 12.74
C GLU A 47 5.67 -2.43 12.86
N ALA A 48 5.17 -1.89 11.75
CA ALA A 48 3.95 -1.12 11.69
C ALA A 48 2.66 -1.96 11.63
N GLY A 49 2.76 -3.29 11.75
CA GLY A 49 1.62 -4.20 11.76
C GLY A 49 1.08 -4.54 10.37
N TYR A 50 1.76 -4.13 9.29
CA TYR A 50 1.43 -4.60 7.95
C TYR A 50 1.92 -6.03 7.78
N LYS A 51 1.08 -6.88 7.21
CA LYS A 51 1.35 -8.29 7.00
C LYS A 51 1.46 -8.56 5.51
N GLN A 52 2.38 -9.46 5.16
CA GLN A 52 2.50 -9.97 3.79
C GLN A 52 1.25 -10.78 3.44
N MET A 53 0.52 -10.37 2.39
CA MET A 53 -0.74 -10.97 1.97
C MET A 53 -0.89 -10.89 0.45
N ILE A 54 -1.89 -11.59 -0.09
CA ILE A 54 -2.44 -11.31 -1.43
C ILE A 54 -3.80 -10.62 -1.28
N VAL A 55 -4.27 -9.93 -2.32
CA VAL A 55 -5.56 -9.20 -2.30
C VAL A 55 -6.71 -10.10 -1.83
N GLN A 56 -6.73 -11.36 -2.26
CA GLN A 56 -7.75 -12.33 -1.87
C GLN A 56 -7.88 -12.47 -0.34
N ASP A 57 -6.77 -12.46 0.40
CA ASP A 57 -6.72 -12.83 1.81
C ASP A 57 -6.94 -11.64 2.77
N VAL A 58 -6.88 -10.40 2.27
CA VAL A 58 -7.03 -9.19 3.11
C VAL A 58 -8.45 -9.09 3.68
N ASP A 59 -8.62 -9.14 4.99
CA ASP A 59 -9.97 -9.02 5.59
C ASP A 59 -10.54 -7.61 5.42
N VAL A 60 -11.45 -7.44 4.45
CA VAL A 60 -12.15 -6.18 4.15
C VAL A 60 -13.52 -6.49 3.55
N ARG A 61 -14.54 -5.77 4.00
CA ARG A 61 -15.93 -5.92 3.55
C ARG A 61 -16.31 -4.85 2.53
N PRO A 62 -17.40 -5.03 1.76
CA PRO A 62 -17.97 -3.95 0.96
C PRO A 62 -18.26 -2.70 1.81
N GLY A 63 -17.85 -1.53 1.33
CA GLY A 63 -17.94 -0.27 2.09
C GLY A 63 -16.74 -0.01 3.02
N GLU A 64 -15.74 -0.91 3.04
CA GLU A 64 -14.50 -0.73 3.79
C GLU A 64 -13.30 -0.68 2.83
N ARG A 65 -12.21 -0.09 3.32
CA ARG A 65 -10.89 -0.16 2.69
C ARG A 65 -9.79 -0.37 3.72
N ALA A 66 -8.83 -1.22 3.40
CA ALA A 66 -7.64 -1.46 4.22
C ALA A 66 -6.40 -0.86 3.54
N PRO A 67 -5.53 -0.14 4.27
CA PRO A 67 -4.30 0.41 3.71
C PRO A 67 -3.33 -0.70 3.33
N ALA A 68 -2.64 -0.52 2.20
CA ALA A 68 -1.65 -1.47 1.73
C ALA A 68 -0.52 -0.81 0.93
N PHE A 69 0.61 -1.50 0.88
CA PHE A 69 1.74 -1.19 0.02
C PHE A 69 2.01 -2.35 -0.93
N TYR A 70 2.10 -2.04 -2.21
CA TYR A 70 2.63 -2.94 -3.23
C TYR A 70 4.06 -2.52 -3.58
N LEU A 71 5.01 -3.44 -3.48
CA LEU A 71 6.42 -3.19 -3.80
C LEU A 71 6.73 -3.81 -5.17
N ASP A 72 7.27 -3.01 -6.07
CA ASP A 72 7.70 -3.46 -7.39
C ASP A 72 8.97 -2.72 -7.82
N ASN A 73 10.01 -3.48 -8.19
CA ASN A 73 11.26 -2.96 -8.75
C ASN A 73 11.91 -1.80 -7.97
N GLY A 74 11.90 -1.87 -6.63
CA GLY A 74 12.45 -0.83 -5.76
C GLY A 74 11.54 0.39 -5.59
N VAL A 75 10.24 0.24 -5.83
CA VAL A 75 9.23 1.28 -5.63
C VAL A 75 8.13 0.77 -4.72
N ALA A 76 7.76 1.55 -3.70
CA ALA A 76 6.58 1.31 -2.87
C ALA A 76 5.38 2.13 -3.39
N TYR A 77 4.31 1.44 -3.76
CA TYR A 77 3.03 2.03 -4.11
C TYR A 77 2.05 1.90 -2.95
N PHE A 78 1.71 3.01 -2.31
CA PHE A 78 0.61 3.07 -1.37
C PHE A 78 -0.73 2.98 -2.11
N GLY A 79 -1.66 2.24 -1.52
CA GLY A 79 -3.01 2.10 -2.02
C GLY A 79 -3.94 1.50 -0.98
N TRP A 80 -5.09 1.08 -1.47
CA TRP A 80 -6.15 0.52 -0.67
C TRP A 80 -6.55 -0.83 -1.24
N VAL A 81 -6.83 -1.79 -0.35
CA VAL A 81 -7.57 -3.01 -0.69
C VAL A 81 -9.01 -2.81 -0.30
N PHE A 82 -9.92 -2.98 -1.25
CA PHE A 82 -11.35 -2.70 -1.08
C PHE A 82 -12.19 -3.49 -2.08
N TRP A 83 -13.50 -3.44 -1.90
CA TRP A 83 -14.47 -3.92 -2.88
C TRP A 83 -14.99 -2.77 -3.72
N GLU A 84 -14.96 -2.94 -5.05
CA GLU A 84 -15.52 -2.01 -6.02
C GLU A 84 -16.78 -2.60 -6.64
N LYS A 85 -17.78 -1.77 -6.87
CA LYS A 85 -18.93 -2.10 -7.70
C LYS A 85 -18.54 -2.04 -9.18
N PHE A 86 -18.37 -3.21 -9.79
CA PHE A 86 -18.03 -3.34 -11.21
C PHE A 86 -19.27 -3.21 -12.11
N SER A 87 -20.42 -3.63 -11.63
CA SER A 87 -21.73 -3.47 -12.28
C SER A 87 -22.83 -3.48 -11.23
N GLN A 88 -24.08 -3.23 -11.61
CA GLN A 88 -25.23 -3.25 -10.68
C GLN A 88 -25.32 -4.52 -9.84
N LEU A 89 -24.88 -5.67 -10.38
CA LEU A 89 -25.01 -6.98 -9.73
C LEU A 89 -23.68 -7.59 -9.30
N LYS A 90 -22.55 -6.90 -9.50
CA LYS A 90 -21.23 -7.51 -9.32
C LYS A 90 -20.26 -6.60 -8.60
N LEU A 91 -19.75 -7.11 -7.48
CA LEU A 91 -18.60 -6.55 -6.78
C LEU A 91 -17.33 -7.30 -7.19
N ARG A 92 -16.19 -6.62 -7.11
CA ARG A 92 -14.87 -7.23 -7.21
C ARG A 92 -13.94 -6.67 -6.15
N LYS A 93 -13.09 -7.52 -5.60
CA LYS A 93 -12.07 -7.11 -4.65
C LYS A 93 -10.76 -6.83 -5.38
N LEU A 94 -10.13 -5.71 -5.05
CA LEU A 94 -8.88 -5.29 -5.67
C LEU A 94 -8.02 -4.45 -4.73
N PHE A 95 -6.74 -4.37 -5.05
CA PHE A 95 -5.87 -3.29 -4.64
C PHE A 95 -5.84 -2.21 -5.73
N GLY A 96 -5.96 -0.95 -5.34
CA GLY A 96 -5.75 0.21 -6.20
C GLY A 96 -4.80 1.22 -5.56
N SER A 97 -3.73 1.58 -6.26
CA SER A 97 -2.79 2.61 -5.81
C SER A 97 -3.45 3.98 -5.75
N VAL A 98 -3.08 4.84 -4.81
CA VAL A 98 -3.59 6.23 -4.80
C VAL A 98 -3.05 7.08 -5.94
N VAL A 99 -1.96 6.65 -6.58
CA VAL A 99 -1.40 7.31 -7.76
C VAL A 99 -2.21 6.93 -9.00
N ARG A 100 -2.44 7.90 -9.88
CA ARG A 100 -3.11 7.71 -11.18
C ARG A 100 -2.12 7.69 -12.33
N ASN A 101 -2.45 6.96 -13.38
CA ASN A 101 -1.75 7.04 -14.66
C ASN A 101 -2.22 8.29 -15.46
N THR A 102 -1.66 8.51 -16.65
CA THR A 102 -2.00 9.65 -17.51
C THR A 102 -3.45 9.65 -18.01
N LYS A 103 -4.18 8.53 -17.87
CA LYS A 103 -5.60 8.39 -18.25
C LYS A 103 -6.55 8.58 -17.07
N GLY A 104 -6.04 8.79 -15.85
CA GLY A 104 -6.84 8.90 -14.64
C GLY A 104 -7.17 7.57 -13.96
N ASP A 105 -6.75 6.43 -14.52
CA ASP A 105 -6.89 5.12 -13.87
C ASP A 105 -5.84 4.93 -12.77
N TRP A 106 -6.02 3.94 -11.89
CA TRP A 106 -4.97 3.59 -10.93
C TRP A 106 -3.67 3.21 -11.65
N ALA A 107 -2.55 3.79 -11.20
CA ALA A 107 -1.24 3.46 -11.75
C ALA A 107 -0.90 1.99 -11.54
N VAL A 108 -1.31 1.43 -10.39
CA VAL A 108 -1.26 -0.01 -10.10
C VAL A 108 -2.64 -0.48 -9.65
N GLN A 109 -3.13 -1.53 -10.30
CA GLN A 109 -4.34 -2.25 -9.91
C GLN A 109 -4.07 -3.76 -9.89
N ILE A 110 -4.41 -4.41 -8.78
CA ILE A 110 -4.23 -5.86 -8.61
C ILE A 110 -5.56 -6.47 -8.22
N SER A 111 -6.10 -7.38 -9.03
CA SER A 111 -7.32 -8.12 -8.69
C SER A 111 -7.05 -9.23 -7.68
N ASP A 112 -8.08 -9.63 -6.93
CA ASP A 112 -8.09 -10.83 -6.08
C ASP A 112 -7.69 -12.14 -6.77
N LYS A 113 -7.82 -12.23 -8.10
CA LYS A 113 -7.37 -13.39 -8.89
C LYS A 113 -5.86 -13.51 -9.08
N ARG A 114 -5.10 -12.44 -8.78
CA ARG A 114 -3.63 -12.43 -8.91
C ARG A 114 -3.00 -12.76 -7.56
N ARG A 115 -1.89 -13.52 -7.59
CA ARG A 115 -1.09 -13.86 -6.40
C ARG A 115 0.03 -12.86 -6.12
N SER A 116 -0.11 -11.62 -6.58
CA SER A 116 0.85 -10.56 -6.29
C SER A 116 0.86 -10.28 -4.80
N VAL A 117 2.06 -10.30 -4.21
CA VAL A 117 2.27 -10.01 -2.80
C VAL A 117 2.16 -8.51 -2.54
N LEU A 118 1.46 -8.16 -1.47
CA LEU A 118 1.37 -6.82 -0.92
C LEU A 118 1.53 -6.88 0.60
N TYR A 119 1.79 -5.73 1.22
CA TYR A 119 1.83 -5.58 2.67
C TYR A 119 0.58 -4.78 3.07
N ALA A 120 -0.40 -5.43 3.69
CA ALA A 120 -1.66 -4.81 4.09
C ALA A 120 -1.83 -4.79 5.60
N ASN A 121 -2.59 -3.82 6.10
CA ASN A 121 -2.97 -3.76 7.51
C ASN A 121 -4.51 -3.68 7.66
N PRO A 122 -5.21 -4.84 7.72
CA PRO A 122 -6.67 -4.90 7.91
C PRO A 122 -7.17 -4.35 9.25
N ASP A 123 -6.27 -4.25 10.24
CA ASP A 123 -6.58 -3.70 11.56
C ASP A 123 -6.77 -2.18 11.51
N LEU A 124 -6.26 -1.54 10.44
CA LEU A 124 -6.41 -0.12 10.14
C LEU A 124 -7.47 0.16 9.06
N LYS A 125 -8.41 -0.76 8.85
CA LYS A 125 -9.51 -0.54 7.90
C LYS A 125 -10.33 0.69 8.27
N SER A 126 -10.88 1.33 7.25
CA SER A 126 -11.74 2.51 7.37
C SER A 126 -12.94 2.40 6.44
N GLU A 127 -13.99 3.17 6.73
CA GLU A 127 -15.15 3.30 5.84
C GLU A 127 -14.75 3.93 4.50
N MET A 128 -15.49 3.55 3.47
CA MET A 128 -15.30 4.00 2.10
C MET A 128 -16.66 4.05 1.40
N ASP A 129 -16.88 5.08 0.58
CA ASP A 129 -17.99 5.09 -0.36
C ASP A 129 -17.73 4.07 -1.48
N ILE A 130 -18.55 3.03 -1.54
CA ILE A 130 -18.41 1.97 -2.55
C ILE A 130 -18.85 2.42 -3.96
N GLU A 131 -19.67 3.46 -4.07
CA GLU A 131 -20.08 4.04 -5.35
C GLU A 131 -18.99 4.99 -5.89
N ASN A 132 -18.19 5.59 -5.00
CA ASN A 132 -17.02 6.39 -5.34
C ASN A 132 -15.76 5.97 -4.56
N PRO A 133 -15.24 4.75 -4.79
CA PRO A 133 -14.12 4.19 -4.01
C PRO A 133 -12.80 4.93 -4.24
N SER A 134 -12.73 5.73 -5.31
CA SER A 134 -11.63 6.63 -5.61
C SER A 134 -11.48 7.77 -4.60
N GLY A 135 -12.56 8.26 -3.99
CA GLY A 135 -12.60 9.12 -2.80
C GLY A 135 -11.64 10.32 -2.71
N PHE A 136 -11.03 10.77 -3.80
CA PHE A 136 -10.07 11.87 -3.88
C PHE A 136 -10.38 12.73 -5.10
#